data_AF-A0A624S9J7-F1
#
_entry.id   AF-A0A624S9J7-F1
#
_cell.length_a   1.000
_cell.length_b   1.000
_cell.length_c   1.000
_cell.angle_alpha   90.00
_cell.angle_beta   90.00
_cell.angle_gamma   90.00
#
_symmetry.space_group_name_H-M   'P 1'
#
loop_
_entity.id
_entity.type
_entity.pdbx_description
1 polymer ?
#
loop_
_entity_poly.entity_id
_entity_poly.type
_entity_poly.pdbx_seq_one_letter_code
_entity_poly.pdbx_strand_id
1 'polypeptide(L)'
;MNLHHKALRHFISASVIVLTSSFLIYELIASDRAMNAYMRYIMERADSSFLYDKYQNQSIAAHLMRTFEAPGDPVTAEKRRAFCDAFEAINGTHGVNLTRHNYPALHGTLQTAATQCTDNLDDALLLPAFDQAVSINRSQDDHSHGLGTLELKFRYYVDLNKHYVYFYDLINSRRFAMHRWTFLQKGTMGINRKDIDKLFTGRTVISSIYMDDITQENVMSFLTPVYLAGTLKG
;
A
#
# COMPACT_ATOMS: atom_id res chain seq x y z
N MET A 1 -30.52 77.78 1.34
CA MET A 1 -29.12 77.32 1.29
C MET A 1 -28.98 75.87 1.79
N ASN A 2 -29.64 74.89 1.15
CA ASN A 2 -29.78 73.50 1.69
C ASN A 2 -29.39 72.38 0.70
N LEU A 3 -29.03 72.71 -0.54
CA LEU A 3 -28.70 71.72 -1.60
C LEU A 3 -27.27 71.20 -1.51
N HIS A 4 -26.32 72.02 -1.03
CA HIS A 4 -24.90 71.67 -1.04
C HIS A 4 -24.57 70.51 -0.09
N HIS A 5 -25.23 70.44 1.07
CA HIS A 5 -25.06 69.36 2.03
C HIS A 5 -25.65 68.01 1.58
N LYS A 6 -26.74 68.01 0.78
CA LYS A 6 -27.31 66.76 0.24
C LYS A 6 -26.43 66.14 -0.83
N ALA A 7 -25.96 66.95 -1.78
CA ALA A 7 -25.08 66.47 -2.85
C ALA A 7 -23.75 65.92 -2.30
N LEU A 8 -23.13 66.62 -1.35
CA LEU A 8 -21.90 66.16 -0.69
C LEU A 8 -22.11 64.85 0.06
N ARG A 9 -23.24 64.69 0.75
CA ARG A 9 -23.56 63.47 1.51
C ARG A 9 -23.80 62.27 0.58
N HIS A 10 -24.44 62.47 -0.58
CA HIS A 10 -24.58 61.43 -1.60
C HIS A 10 -23.24 61.07 -2.24
N PHE A 11 -22.36 62.05 -2.49
CA PHE A 11 -21.02 61.82 -3.03
C PHE A 11 -20.15 60.99 -2.07
N ILE A 12 -20.16 61.32 -0.77
CA ILE A 12 -19.45 60.55 0.26
C ILE A 12 -20.02 59.13 0.34
N SER A 13 -21.35 58.98 0.38
CA SER A 13 -21.99 57.67 0.44
C SER A 13 -21.66 56.80 -0.78
N ALA A 14 -21.71 57.36 -1.99
CA ALA A 14 -21.34 56.65 -3.21
C ALA A 14 -19.85 56.26 -3.21
N SER A 15 -18.98 57.17 -2.77
CA SER A 15 -17.53 56.91 -2.67
C SER A 15 -17.23 55.78 -1.69
N VAL A 16 -17.88 55.76 -0.52
CA VAL A 16 -17.74 54.69 0.47
C VAL A 16 -18.23 53.35 -0.09
N ILE A 17 -19.37 53.33 -0.76
CA ILE A 17 -19.89 52.10 -1.38
C ILE A 17 -18.92 51.57 -2.44
N VAL A 18 -18.42 52.44 -3.31
CA VAL A 18 -17.47 52.04 -4.36
C VAL A 18 -16.16 51.53 -3.75
N LEU A 19 -15.60 52.22 -2.77
CA LEU A 19 -14.35 51.81 -2.09
C LEU A 19 -14.52 50.48 -1.35
N THR A 20 -15.57 50.34 -0.55
CA THR A 20 -15.82 49.11 0.22
C THR A 20 -16.14 47.92 -0.69
N SER A 21 -16.94 48.13 -1.74
CA SER A 21 -17.23 47.07 -2.73
C SER A 21 -15.98 46.67 -3.51
N SER A 22 -15.15 47.64 -3.92
CA SER A 22 -13.90 47.35 -4.64
C SER A 22 -12.91 46.60 -3.77
N PHE A 23 -12.77 46.99 -2.50
CA PHE A 23 -11.95 46.29 -1.53
C PHE A 23 -12.45 44.86 -1.30
N LEU A 24 -13.75 44.66 -1.12
CA LEU A 24 -14.35 43.35 -0.92
C LEU A 24 -14.17 42.45 -2.15
N ILE A 25 -14.35 42.98 -3.36
CA ILE A 25 -14.09 42.24 -4.61
C ILE A 25 -12.61 41.88 -4.72
N TYR A 26 -11.70 42.81 -4.38
CA TYR A 26 -10.27 42.55 -4.39
C TYR A 26 -9.88 41.43 -3.43
N GLU A 27 -10.31 41.48 -2.17
CA GLU A 27 -10.06 40.45 -1.17
C GLU A 27 -10.65 39.09 -1.59
N LEU A 28 -11.84 39.08 -2.20
CA LEU A 28 -12.46 37.86 -2.70
C LEU A 28 -11.65 37.22 -3.84
N ILE A 29 -11.16 38.03 -4.79
CA ILE A 29 -10.29 37.55 -5.89
C ILE A 29 -8.94 37.09 -5.35
N ALA A 30 -8.35 37.82 -4.40
CA ALA A 30 -7.08 37.46 -3.79
C ALA A 30 -7.19 36.13 -3.00
N SER A 31 -8.27 35.98 -2.23
CA SER A 31 -8.58 34.75 -1.49
C SER A 31 -8.82 33.57 -2.43
N ASP A 32 -9.60 33.75 -3.51
CA ASP A 32 -9.82 32.71 -4.52
C ASP A 32 -8.50 32.28 -5.18
N ARG A 33 -7.64 33.23 -5.57
CA ARG A 33 -6.32 32.90 -6.15
C ARG A 33 -5.42 32.15 -5.17
N ALA A 34 -5.39 32.58 -3.90
CA ALA A 34 -4.61 31.92 -2.86
C ALA A 34 -5.11 30.50 -2.61
N MET A 35 -6.43 30.30 -2.55
CA MET A 35 -7.03 28.99 -2.34
C MET A 35 -6.81 28.06 -3.54
N ASN A 36 -6.92 28.58 -4.77
CA ASN A 36 -6.63 27.81 -5.99
C ASN A 36 -5.15 27.40 -6.07
N ALA A 37 -4.23 28.28 -5.69
CA ALA A 37 -2.80 27.96 -5.64
C ALA A 37 -2.51 26.89 -4.58
N TYR A 38 -3.12 27.02 -3.40
CA TYR A 38 -2.99 26.04 -2.32
C TYR A 38 -3.59 24.67 -2.70
N MET A 39 -4.77 24.66 -3.33
CA MET A 39 -5.40 23.43 -3.82
C MET A 39 -4.54 22.74 -4.87
N ARG A 40 -3.97 23.50 -5.82
CA ARG A 40 -3.03 22.95 -6.82
C ARG A 40 -1.81 22.32 -6.17
N TYR A 41 -1.21 23.01 -5.19
CA TYR A 41 -0.09 22.48 -4.45
C TYR A 41 -0.43 21.19 -3.68
N ILE A 42 -1.61 21.12 -3.06
CA ILE A 42 -2.09 19.88 -2.41
C ILE A 42 -2.21 18.75 -3.44
N MET A 43 -2.85 19.01 -4.58
CA MET A 43 -3.03 17.99 -5.63
C MET A 43 -1.69 17.52 -6.18
N GLU A 44 -0.75 18.42 -6.51
CA GLU A 44 0.58 18.06 -7.01
C GLU A 44 1.39 17.24 -5.99
N ARG A 45 1.29 17.59 -4.70
CA ARG A 45 1.94 16.82 -3.63
C ARG A 45 1.27 15.46 -3.38
N ALA A 46 -0.05 15.38 -3.47
CA ALA A 46 -0.78 14.13 -3.33
C ALA A 46 -0.46 13.18 -4.49
N ASP A 47 -0.50 13.68 -5.73
CA ASP A 47 -0.17 12.92 -6.94
C ASP A 47 1.28 12.41 -6.91
N SER A 48 2.23 13.25 -6.51
CA SER A 48 3.64 12.84 -6.42
C SER A 48 3.89 11.78 -5.35
N SER A 49 3.29 11.92 -4.16
CA SER A 49 3.37 10.90 -3.10
C SER A 49 2.76 9.58 -3.55
N PHE A 50 1.58 9.64 -4.19
CA PHE A 50 0.90 8.47 -4.72
C PHE A 50 1.70 7.76 -5.82
N LEU A 51 2.32 8.51 -6.74
CA LEU A 51 3.20 7.97 -7.77
C LEU A 51 4.45 7.32 -7.17
N TYR A 52 5.01 7.92 -6.12
CA TYR A 52 6.17 7.38 -5.41
C TYR A 52 5.83 6.03 -4.75
N ASP A 53 4.68 5.93 -4.08
CA ASP A 53 4.23 4.70 -3.45
C ASP A 53 3.98 3.58 -4.45
N LYS A 54 3.39 3.93 -5.59
CA LYS A 54 3.22 3.01 -6.71
C LYS A 54 4.59 2.52 -7.22
N TYR A 55 5.54 3.43 -7.39
CA TYR A 55 6.90 3.08 -7.83
C TYR A 55 7.61 2.16 -6.83
N GLN A 56 7.53 2.45 -5.53
CA GLN A 56 8.08 1.58 -4.49
C GLN A 56 7.51 0.16 -4.57
N ASN A 57 6.18 0.06 -4.72
CA ASN A 57 5.51 -1.24 -4.84
C ASN A 57 5.95 -2.02 -6.10
N GLN A 58 6.10 -1.31 -7.22
CA GLN A 58 6.62 -1.89 -8.47
C GLN A 58 8.08 -2.32 -8.35
N SER A 59 8.90 -1.54 -7.64
CA SER A 59 10.29 -1.86 -7.36
C SER A 59 10.42 -3.15 -6.54
N ILE A 60 9.60 -3.31 -5.50
CA ILE A 60 9.56 -4.54 -4.69
C ILE A 60 9.16 -5.74 -5.55
N ALA A 61 8.11 -5.62 -6.35
CA ALA A 61 7.67 -6.69 -7.24
C ALA A 61 8.74 -7.06 -8.28
N ALA A 62 9.42 -6.08 -8.87
CA ALA A 62 10.50 -6.32 -9.82
C ALA A 62 11.70 -7.02 -9.15
N HIS A 63 12.00 -6.70 -7.89
CA HIS A 63 13.04 -7.39 -7.13
C HIS A 63 12.67 -8.85 -6.90
N LEU A 64 11.43 -9.13 -6.47
CA LEU A 64 10.91 -10.49 -6.32
C LEU A 64 10.98 -11.30 -7.62
N MET A 65 10.52 -10.73 -8.74
CA MET A 65 10.56 -11.41 -10.04
C MET A 65 11.99 -11.82 -10.40
N ARG A 66 12.97 -10.93 -10.21
CA ARG A 66 14.39 -11.26 -10.46
C ARG A 66 14.91 -12.36 -9.55
N THR A 67 14.52 -12.36 -8.28
CA THR A 67 14.94 -13.39 -7.32
C THR A 67 14.34 -14.76 -7.66
N PHE A 68 13.06 -14.81 -8.05
CA PHE A 68 12.41 -16.07 -8.42
C PHE A 68 12.92 -16.66 -9.74
N GLU A 69 13.37 -15.82 -10.67
CA GLU A 69 13.98 -16.24 -11.95
C GLU A 69 15.46 -16.64 -11.81
N ALA A 70 16.13 -16.14 -10.78
CA ALA A 70 17.55 -16.42 -10.59
C ALA A 70 17.77 -17.91 -10.28
N PRO A 71 18.81 -18.54 -10.84
CA PRO A 71 19.17 -19.90 -10.50
C PRO A 71 19.50 -19.96 -9.00
N GLY A 72 18.68 -20.68 -8.24
CA GLY A 72 18.84 -20.84 -6.80
C GLY A 72 19.95 -21.83 -6.46
N ASP A 73 20.60 -21.61 -5.33
CA ASP A 73 21.49 -22.61 -4.75
C ASP A 73 20.68 -23.84 -4.31
N PRO A 74 21.24 -25.06 -4.45
CA PRO A 74 20.58 -26.25 -3.96
C PRO A 74 20.30 -26.15 -2.46
N VAL A 75 19.06 -26.46 -2.07
CA VAL A 75 18.65 -26.42 -0.67
C VAL A 75 19.43 -27.47 0.13
N THR A 76 20.27 -27.00 1.04
CA THR A 76 21.04 -27.89 1.92
C THR A 76 20.13 -28.62 2.90
N ALA A 77 20.54 -29.81 3.35
CA ALA A 77 19.81 -30.58 4.35
C ALA A 77 19.60 -29.78 5.66
N GLU A 78 20.56 -28.92 6.01
CA GLU A 78 20.48 -28.04 7.17
C GLU A 78 19.40 -26.97 7.02
N LYS A 79 19.34 -26.26 5.89
CA LYS A 79 18.28 -25.26 5.62
C LYS A 79 16.90 -25.89 5.65
N ARG A 80 16.75 -27.07 5.03
CA ARG A 80 15.51 -27.85 5.06
C ARG A 80 15.11 -28.20 6.49
N ARG A 81 16.04 -28.72 7.29
CA ARG A 81 15.80 -29.10 8.68
C ARG A 81 15.38 -27.90 9.51
N ALA A 82 16.13 -26.80 9.44
CA ALA A 82 15.84 -25.57 10.18
C ALA A 82 14.44 -25.00 9.85
N PHE A 83 14.04 -25.00 8.58
CA PHE A 83 12.71 -24.55 8.17
C PHE A 83 11.60 -25.49 8.69
N CYS A 84 11.77 -26.80 8.50
CA CYS A 84 10.77 -27.79 8.93
C CYS A 84 10.65 -27.87 10.46
N ASP A 85 11.74 -27.69 11.21
CA ASP A 85 11.72 -27.63 12.68
C ASP A 85 10.95 -26.40 13.19
N ALA A 86 10.93 -25.31 12.41
CA ALA A 86 10.18 -24.09 12.70
C ALA A 86 8.75 -24.10 12.14
N PHE A 87 8.35 -25.12 11.36
CA PHE A 87 7.05 -25.18 10.72
C PHE A 87 5.96 -25.46 11.76
N GLU A 88 5.07 -24.50 11.94
CA GLU A 88 3.97 -24.52 12.90
C GLU A 88 2.64 -24.86 12.20
N ALA A 89 1.71 -25.44 12.96
CA ALA A 89 0.32 -25.61 12.57
C ALA A 89 -0.60 -25.07 13.67
N ILE A 90 -1.50 -24.16 13.32
CA ILE A 90 -2.46 -23.57 14.25
C ILE A 90 -3.83 -23.38 13.59
N ASN A 91 -4.89 -23.90 14.22
CA ASN A 91 -6.28 -23.77 13.76
C ASN A 91 -6.47 -24.09 12.26
N GLY A 92 -5.74 -25.07 11.74
CA GLY A 92 -5.79 -25.48 10.33
C GLY A 92 -4.97 -24.62 9.36
N THR A 93 -4.26 -23.60 9.85
CA THR A 93 -3.28 -22.81 9.09
C THR A 93 -1.87 -23.31 9.40
N HIS A 94 -1.04 -23.42 8.38
CA HIS A 94 0.34 -23.88 8.50
C HIS A 94 1.31 -22.77 8.09
N GLY A 95 2.58 -22.89 8.44
CA GLY A 95 3.60 -21.94 8.03
C GLY A 95 4.70 -21.77 9.07
N VAL A 96 5.38 -20.61 9.06
CA VAL A 96 6.44 -20.28 10.03
C VAL A 96 6.20 -18.92 10.63
N ASN A 97 6.74 -18.69 11.83
CA ASN A 97 6.51 -17.48 12.61
C ASN A 97 5.01 -17.21 12.87
N LEU A 98 4.21 -18.26 13.09
CA LEU A 98 2.74 -18.13 13.22
C LEU A 98 2.33 -17.54 14.57
N THR A 99 3.01 -17.92 15.64
CA THR A 99 2.71 -17.42 16.99
C THR A 99 3.91 -16.82 17.71
N ARG A 100 5.11 -17.25 17.32
CA ARG A 100 6.40 -16.79 17.86
C ARG A 100 7.37 -16.69 16.70
N HIS A 101 8.32 -15.77 16.77
CA HIS A 101 9.37 -15.64 15.77
C HIS A 101 10.43 -16.75 15.97
N ASN A 102 10.13 -17.96 15.49
CA ASN A 102 10.94 -19.17 15.65
C ASN A 102 11.86 -19.45 14.45
N TYR A 103 11.60 -18.82 13.30
CA TYR A 103 12.43 -18.88 12.11
C TYR A 103 13.03 -17.50 11.80
N PRO A 104 14.23 -17.17 12.34
CA PRO A 104 14.82 -15.84 12.26
C PRO A 104 15.29 -15.43 10.86
N ALA A 105 15.32 -16.36 9.91
CA ALA A 105 15.70 -16.07 8.53
C ALA A 105 14.60 -15.33 7.75
N LEU A 106 13.35 -15.32 8.26
CA LEU A 106 12.26 -14.51 7.73
C LEU A 106 11.89 -13.44 8.75
N HIS A 107 11.81 -12.19 8.31
CA HIS A 107 11.45 -11.07 9.19
C HIS A 107 10.01 -11.20 9.73
N GLY A 108 9.08 -11.66 8.89
CA GLY A 108 7.66 -11.68 9.20
C GLY A 108 7.04 -13.07 9.26
N THR A 109 5.72 -13.14 9.02
CA THR A 109 4.92 -14.37 9.16
C THR A 109 4.56 -14.95 7.81
N LEU A 110 4.85 -16.23 7.61
CA LEU A 110 4.41 -17.00 6.44
C LEU A 110 3.22 -17.86 6.84
N GLN A 111 2.09 -17.71 6.15
CA GLN A 111 0.94 -18.62 6.26
C GLN A 111 0.73 -19.34 4.93
N THR A 112 0.47 -20.64 4.95
CA THR A 112 0.25 -21.47 3.77
C THR A 112 -0.90 -22.47 3.95
N ALA A 113 -1.54 -22.83 2.84
CA ALA A 113 -2.47 -23.94 2.75
C ALA A 113 -1.79 -25.30 2.84
N ALA A 114 -0.48 -25.37 2.54
CA ALA A 114 0.25 -26.61 2.49
C ALA A 114 0.39 -27.25 3.87
N THR A 115 0.18 -28.56 3.93
CA THR A 115 0.28 -29.33 5.17
C THR A 115 1.70 -29.85 5.42
N GLN A 116 2.55 -29.93 4.39
CA GLN A 116 3.93 -30.39 4.50
C GLN A 116 4.90 -29.21 4.40
N CYS A 117 5.91 -29.17 5.28
CA CYS A 117 6.92 -28.11 5.28
C CYS A 117 7.72 -28.02 3.96
N THR A 118 7.78 -29.10 3.19
CA THR A 118 8.55 -29.15 1.93
C THR A 118 7.85 -28.51 0.75
N ASP A 119 6.52 -28.34 0.78
CA ASP A 119 5.72 -27.93 -0.39
C ASP A 119 6.02 -26.49 -0.84
N ASN A 120 6.36 -25.63 0.13
CA ASN A 120 6.68 -24.21 -0.05
C ASN A 120 8.13 -23.89 0.32
N LEU A 121 8.97 -24.89 0.65
CA LEU A 121 10.32 -24.68 1.17
C LEU A 121 11.18 -23.85 0.22
N ASP A 122 11.21 -24.23 -1.07
CA ASP A 122 12.06 -23.57 -2.07
C ASP A 122 11.69 -22.08 -2.20
N ASP A 123 10.40 -21.78 -2.28
CA ASP A 123 9.88 -20.41 -2.34
C ASP A 123 10.14 -19.65 -1.04
N ALA A 124 9.94 -20.29 0.12
CA ALA A 124 10.13 -19.68 1.43
C ALA A 124 11.58 -19.22 1.65
N LEU A 125 12.56 -19.93 1.08
CA LEU A 125 13.97 -19.56 1.14
C LEU A 125 14.31 -18.33 0.27
N LEU A 126 13.41 -17.92 -0.63
CA LEU A 126 13.56 -16.73 -1.48
C LEU A 126 12.83 -15.50 -0.91
N LEU A 127 11.95 -15.69 0.08
CA LEU A 127 11.24 -14.60 0.76
C LEU A 127 12.12 -13.59 1.53
N PRO A 128 13.36 -13.90 1.96
CA PRO A 128 14.25 -12.85 2.47
C PRO A 128 14.50 -11.72 1.46
N ALA A 129 14.35 -11.97 0.14
CA ALA A 129 14.43 -10.90 -0.85
C ALA A 129 13.24 -9.93 -0.76
N PHE A 130 12.05 -10.41 -0.38
CA PHE A 130 10.93 -9.53 -0.05
C PHE A 130 11.28 -8.65 1.15
N ASP A 131 11.83 -9.25 2.21
CA ASP A 131 12.23 -8.52 3.41
C ASP A 131 13.25 -7.43 3.10
N GLN A 132 14.27 -7.77 2.31
CA GLN A 132 15.28 -6.81 1.87
C GLN A 132 14.66 -5.68 1.05
N ALA A 133 13.80 -6.00 0.08
CA ALA A 133 13.15 -4.99 -0.74
C ALA A 133 12.25 -4.06 0.09
N VAL A 134 11.45 -4.61 1.01
CA VAL A 134 10.59 -3.80 1.89
C VAL A 134 11.42 -2.94 2.85
N SER A 135 12.46 -3.51 3.46
CA SER A 135 13.35 -2.80 4.39
C SER A 135 14.08 -1.62 3.73
N ILE A 136 14.58 -1.79 2.50
CA ILE A 136 15.19 -0.71 1.72
C ILE A 136 14.15 0.39 1.42
N ASN A 137 12.92 0.03 1.05
CA ASN A 137 11.86 1.02 0.80
C ASN A 137 11.41 1.74 2.08
N ARG A 138 11.49 1.10 3.26
CA ARG A 138 11.17 1.71 4.56
C ARG A 138 12.29 2.62 5.08
N SER A 139 13.55 2.36 4.70
CA SER A 139 14.72 3.15 5.13
C SER A 139 15.08 4.30 4.19
N GLN A 140 14.57 4.31 2.96
CA GLN A 140 14.64 5.49 2.10
C GLN A 140 13.86 6.62 2.74
N ASP A 141 14.55 7.72 3.04
CA ASP A 141 13.96 8.95 3.56
C ASP A 141 12.74 9.28 2.72
N ASP A 142 11.61 9.47 3.39
CA ASP A 142 10.34 9.75 2.75
C ASP A 142 10.45 11.17 2.16
N HIS A 143 10.99 11.27 0.93
CA HIS A 143 11.01 12.53 0.18
C HIS A 143 9.58 13.05 -0.02
N SER A 144 8.57 12.21 0.25
CA SER A 144 7.21 12.60 0.53
C SER A 144 6.92 12.78 2.03
N HIS A 145 7.45 13.84 2.63
CA HIS A 145 6.63 14.65 3.56
C HIS A 145 5.50 15.35 2.77
N GLY A 146 4.74 14.58 2.00
CA GLY A 146 3.50 14.98 1.38
C GLY A 146 2.44 15.16 2.47
N LEU A 147 1.30 15.73 2.11
CA LEU A 147 0.16 15.88 3.02
C LEU A 147 -0.45 14.53 3.47
N GLY A 148 0.08 13.41 2.95
CA GLY A 148 -0.26 12.05 3.33
C GLY A 148 0.48 11.64 4.60
N THR A 149 -0.32 11.20 5.57
CA THR A 149 0.02 10.80 6.92
C THR A 149 1.15 9.76 7.02
N LEU A 150 1.71 9.63 8.22
CA LEU A 150 2.60 8.55 8.72
C LEU A 150 1.94 7.15 8.65
N GLU A 151 1.15 6.87 7.62
CA GLU A 151 0.44 5.61 7.46
C GLU A 151 1.45 4.48 7.35
N LEU A 152 1.40 3.61 8.36
CA LEU A 152 2.13 2.35 8.39
C LEU A 152 1.69 1.53 7.18
N LYS A 153 2.51 1.53 6.13
CA LYS A 153 2.29 0.75 4.92
C LYS A 153 2.40 -0.74 5.28
N PHE A 154 1.25 -1.39 5.38
CA PHE A 154 1.14 -2.83 5.56
C PHE A 154 1.48 -3.52 4.24
N ARG A 155 2.48 -4.42 4.26
CA ARG A 155 3.00 -5.08 3.06
C ARG A 155 2.96 -6.59 3.21
N TYR A 156 2.40 -7.24 2.21
CA TYR A 156 2.41 -8.69 2.11
C TYR A 156 2.55 -9.12 0.65
N TYR A 157 3.09 -10.31 0.46
CA TYR A 157 3.19 -10.99 -0.81
C TYR A 157 2.25 -12.20 -0.79
N VAL A 158 1.48 -12.41 -1.86
CA VAL A 158 0.62 -13.57 -2.03
C VAL A 158 1.17 -14.39 -3.18
N ASP A 159 1.25 -15.70 -3.01
CA ASP A 159 1.47 -16.62 -4.11
C ASP A 159 0.17 -17.35 -4.46
N LEU A 160 -0.23 -17.19 -5.72
CA LEU A 160 -1.48 -17.71 -6.25
C LEU A 160 -1.39 -19.21 -6.63
N ASN A 161 -0.20 -19.72 -6.88
CA ASN A 161 0.03 -21.09 -7.34
C ASN A 161 0.31 -22.05 -6.16
N LYS A 162 1.17 -21.63 -5.25
CA LYS A 162 1.58 -22.35 -4.03
C LYS A 162 0.74 -21.98 -2.81
N HIS A 163 -0.26 -21.11 -2.98
CA HIS A 163 -1.31 -20.84 -2.00
C HIS A 163 -0.77 -20.44 -0.63
N TYR A 164 0.12 -19.44 -0.61
CA TYR A 164 0.65 -18.88 0.63
C TYR A 164 0.59 -17.36 0.63
N VAL A 165 0.65 -16.78 1.82
CA VAL A 165 0.83 -15.35 2.03
C VAL A 165 2.01 -15.15 2.96
N TYR A 166 2.86 -14.20 2.61
CA TYR A 166 3.98 -13.77 3.42
C TYR A 166 3.79 -12.31 3.83
N PHE A 167 3.61 -12.10 5.13
CA PHE A 167 3.52 -10.78 5.74
C PHE A 167 4.92 -10.31 6.09
N TYR A 168 5.25 -9.05 5.75
CA TYR A 168 6.52 -8.48 6.21
C TYR A 168 6.54 -8.35 7.74
N ASP A 169 5.43 -7.95 8.35
CA ASP A 169 5.31 -7.81 9.79
C ASP A 169 4.85 -9.13 10.45
N LEU A 170 5.17 -9.34 11.73
CA LEU A 170 4.76 -10.53 12.48
C LEU A 170 3.26 -10.50 12.76
N ILE A 171 2.53 -11.50 12.27
CA ILE A 171 1.08 -11.64 12.47
C ILE A 171 0.80 -12.81 13.40
N ASN A 172 0.16 -12.51 14.54
CA ASN A 172 -0.26 -13.55 15.46
C ASN A 172 -1.43 -14.34 14.86
N SER A 173 -1.15 -15.58 14.46
CA SER A 173 -2.09 -16.47 13.79
C SER A 173 -3.22 -16.99 14.69
N ARG A 174 -3.19 -16.68 15.99
CA ARG A 174 -4.35 -16.83 16.88
C ARG A 174 -5.40 -15.73 16.70
N ARG A 175 -4.98 -14.56 16.21
CA ARG A 175 -5.86 -13.39 15.97
C ARG A 175 -6.31 -13.32 14.52
N PHE A 176 -5.41 -13.61 13.59
CA PHE A 176 -5.70 -13.60 12.16
C PHE A 176 -5.07 -14.80 11.46
N ALA A 177 -5.90 -15.60 10.81
CA ALA A 177 -5.44 -16.74 10.02
C ALA A 177 -6.18 -16.77 8.69
N MET A 178 -5.44 -17.03 7.62
CA MET A 178 -6.01 -17.17 6.29
C MET A 178 -6.82 -18.45 6.17
N HIS A 179 -8.09 -18.30 5.85
CA HIS A 179 -9.01 -19.43 5.67
C HIS A 179 -9.38 -19.68 4.20
N ARG A 180 -9.11 -18.72 3.31
CA ARG A 180 -9.49 -18.78 1.89
C ARG A 180 -8.28 -18.57 1.00
N TRP A 181 -7.76 -19.69 0.52
CA TRP A 181 -6.56 -19.73 -0.33
C TRP A 181 -6.86 -19.56 -1.82
N THR A 182 -8.14 -19.62 -2.23
CA THR A 182 -8.55 -19.36 -3.63
C THR A 182 -8.62 -17.85 -3.90
N PHE A 183 -7.46 -17.19 -3.93
CA PHE A 183 -7.31 -15.73 -4.04
C PHE A 183 -8.07 -15.13 -5.24
N LEU A 184 -8.02 -15.81 -6.39
CA LEU A 184 -8.61 -15.32 -7.64
C LEU A 184 -10.15 -15.51 -7.73
N GLN A 185 -10.75 -16.38 -6.92
CA GLN A 185 -12.15 -16.78 -7.13
C GLN A 185 -13.16 -16.02 -6.28
N LYS A 186 -12.81 -15.66 -5.04
CA LYS A 186 -13.78 -15.12 -4.05
C LYS A 186 -13.43 -13.75 -3.48
N GLY A 187 -12.33 -13.14 -3.90
CA GLY A 187 -11.76 -12.01 -3.16
C GLY A 187 -11.17 -12.52 -1.84
N THR A 188 -9.96 -12.11 -1.54
CA THR A 188 -9.24 -12.53 -0.34
C THR A 188 -8.66 -11.29 0.31
N MET A 189 -8.60 -11.28 1.65
CA MET A 189 -8.22 -10.10 2.45
C MET A 189 -9.17 -8.91 2.22
N GLY A 190 -10.46 -9.17 1.99
CA GLY A 190 -11.46 -8.13 1.69
C GLY A 190 -11.37 -7.50 0.29
N ILE A 191 -10.33 -7.77 -0.50
CA ILE A 191 -10.14 -7.16 -1.83
C ILE A 191 -11.22 -7.63 -2.81
N ASN A 192 -11.82 -6.67 -3.53
CA ASN A 192 -12.82 -6.96 -4.54
C ASN A 192 -12.22 -7.75 -5.73
N ARG A 193 -12.89 -8.85 -6.10
CA ARG A 193 -12.50 -9.67 -7.25
C ARG A 193 -12.29 -8.87 -8.54
N LYS A 194 -13.10 -7.83 -8.79
CA LYS A 194 -12.96 -6.99 -9.99
C LYS A 194 -11.62 -6.26 -10.07
N ASP A 195 -11.00 -5.98 -8.93
CA ASP A 195 -9.68 -5.34 -8.87
C ASP A 195 -8.56 -6.38 -9.01
N ILE A 196 -8.76 -7.58 -8.48
CA ILE A 196 -7.87 -8.73 -8.69
C ILE A 196 -7.82 -9.11 -10.18
N ASP A 197 -8.98 -9.15 -10.86
CA ASP A 197 -9.08 -9.51 -12.28
C ASP A 197 -8.29 -8.54 -13.19
N LYS A 198 -8.06 -7.29 -12.74
CA LYS A 198 -7.24 -6.33 -13.48
C LYS A 198 -5.74 -6.65 -13.43
N LEU A 199 -5.26 -7.47 -12.49
CA LEU A 199 -3.85 -7.88 -12.41
C LEU A 199 -3.41 -8.67 -13.65
N PHE A 200 -4.33 -9.39 -14.29
CA PHE A 200 -4.09 -10.10 -15.55
C PHE A 200 -3.79 -9.19 -16.74
N THR A 201 -3.98 -7.87 -16.59
CA THR A 201 -3.54 -6.88 -17.59
C THR A 201 -2.04 -6.56 -17.52
N GLY A 202 -1.33 -7.08 -16.53
CA GLY A 202 0.11 -6.85 -16.33
C GLY A 202 0.47 -5.49 -15.72
N ARG A 203 -0.52 -4.73 -15.23
CA ARG A 203 -0.31 -3.40 -14.65
C ARG A 203 -0.54 -3.43 -13.15
N THR A 204 0.14 -2.54 -12.43
CA THR A 204 -0.23 -2.24 -11.04
C THR A 204 -1.61 -1.60 -11.01
N VAL A 205 -2.47 -2.17 -10.17
CA VAL A 205 -3.87 -1.78 -9.98
C VAL A 205 -4.02 -1.10 -8.63
N ILE A 206 -4.89 -0.11 -8.56
CA ILE A 206 -5.33 0.47 -7.30
C ILE A 206 -6.69 -0.15 -7.01
N SER A 207 -6.83 -0.77 -5.84
CA SER A 207 -8.10 -1.35 -5.43
C SER A 207 -9.14 -0.26 -5.21
N SER A 208 -10.41 -0.62 -5.35
CA SER A 208 -11.49 0.10 -4.67
C SER A 208 -11.26 0.07 -3.15
N ILE A 209 -11.86 1.02 -2.42
CA ILE A 209 -11.81 1.01 -0.95
C ILE A 209 -12.49 -0.28 -0.47
N TYR A 210 -11.81 -1.02 0.39
CA TYR A 210 -12.33 -2.25 0.99
C TYR A 210 -11.97 -2.32 2.47
N MET A 211 -12.72 -3.12 3.23
CA MET A 211 -12.41 -3.40 4.63
C MET A 211 -11.35 -4.50 4.68
N ASP A 212 -10.15 -4.19 5.17
CA ASP A 212 -9.07 -5.16 5.24
C ASP A 212 -9.32 -6.21 6.33
N ASP A 213 -9.14 -7.48 5.98
CA ASP A 213 -9.42 -8.58 6.92
C ASP A 213 -8.44 -8.61 8.11
N ILE A 214 -7.27 -7.98 8.00
CA ILE A 214 -6.23 -8.00 9.04
C ILE A 214 -6.35 -6.77 9.94
N THR A 215 -6.37 -5.57 9.35
CA THR A 215 -6.44 -4.32 10.11
C THR A 215 -7.86 -3.99 10.57
N GLN A 216 -8.89 -4.54 9.90
CA GLN A 216 -10.30 -4.19 10.11
C GLN A 216 -10.59 -2.70 9.87
N GLU A 217 -9.79 -2.08 8.98
CA GLU A 217 -9.94 -0.69 8.57
C GLU A 217 -10.27 -0.60 7.07
N ASN A 218 -10.90 0.50 6.68
CA ASN A 218 -11.12 0.80 5.27
C ASN A 218 -9.82 1.28 4.64
N VAL A 219 -9.30 0.51 3.69
CA VAL A 219 -8.01 0.80 3.03
C VAL A 219 -8.17 0.81 1.52
N MET A 220 -7.16 1.37 0.86
CA MET A 220 -6.88 1.14 -0.56
C MET A 220 -5.52 0.46 -0.67
N SER A 221 -5.33 -0.37 -1.69
CA SER A 221 -4.07 -1.08 -1.90
C SER A 221 -3.57 -0.95 -3.32
N PHE A 222 -2.25 -0.84 -3.44
CA PHE A 222 -1.56 -1.06 -4.70
C PHE A 222 -1.32 -2.55 -4.89
N LEU A 223 -1.99 -3.13 -5.87
CA LEU A 223 -1.83 -4.52 -6.25
C LEU A 223 -0.88 -4.57 -7.44
N THR A 224 0.32 -5.13 -7.26
CA THR A 224 1.31 -5.27 -8.36
C THR A 224 1.53 -6.74 -8.65
N PRO A 225 1.33 -7.18 -9.91
CA PRO A 225 1.52 -8.57 -10.28
C PRO A 225 3.01 -8.94 -10.29
N VAL A 226 3.31 -10.15 -9.81
CA VAL A 226 4.62 -10.80 -9.83
C VAL A 226 4.56 -11.97 -10.80
N TYR A 227 5.42 -11.94 -11.81
CA TYR A 227 5.49 -12.96 -12.85
C TYR A 227 6.68 -13.90 -12.65
N LEU A 228 6.51 -15.15 -13.05
CA LEU A 228 7.56 -16.16 -13.18
C LEU A 228 7.38 -16.88 -14.52
N ALA A 229 8.42 -16.87 -15.35
CA ALA A 229 8.46 -17.43 -16.71
C ALA A 229 7.27 -16.98 -17.59
N GLY A 230 6.86 -15.71 -17.45
CA GLY A 230 5.72 -15.14 -18.19
C GLY A 230 4.34 -15.52 -17.65
N THR A 231 4.25 -16.24 -16.53
CA THR A 231 2.99 -16.60 -15.86
C THR A 231 2.80 -15.82 -14.57
N LEU A 232 1.55 -15.43 -14.26
CA LEU A 232 1.24 -14.72 -13.02
C LEU A 232 1.45 -15.68 -11.84
N LYS A 233 2.45 -15.40 -10.99
CA LYS A 233 2.79 -16.17 -9.80
C LYS A 233 2.09 -15.61 -8.56
N GLY A 234 2.08 -14.28 -8.41
CA GLY A 234 1.60 -13.57 -7.22
C GLY A 234 1.03 -12.20 -7.50
#